data_AF-A0A2U3AJI8-F1
#
_entry.id   AF-A0A2U3AJI8-F1
#
_cell.length_a   1.000
_cell.length_b   1.000
_cell.length_c   1.000
_cell.angle_alpha   90.00
_cell.angle_beta   90.00
_cell.angle_gamma   90.00
#
_symmetry.space_group_name_H-M   'P 1'
#
loop_
_entity.id
_entity.type
_entity.pdbx_description
1 polymer ?
#
loop_
_entity_poly.entity_id
_entity_poly.type
_entity_poly.pdbx_seq_one_letter_code
_entity_poly.pdbx_strand_id
1 'polypeptide(L)' 'MDQEIIEHINEEKAHYPVQMTCRVLKLPKSRYYQAAHIKPSVYYLENQHITERIREIHPESDCRYGAPKIHYL' A
#
# COMPACT_ATOMS: atom_id res chain seq x y z
N MET A 1 -3.95 -5.20 7.33
CA MET A 1 -5.32 -5.74 7.47
C MET A 1 -5.85 -6.27 6.14
N ASP A 2 -6.36 -5.45 5.20
CA ASP A 2 -6.95 -6.02 3.96
C ASP A 2 -5.92 -6.44 2.90
N GLN A 3 -4.75 -5.79 2.82
CA GLN A 3 -3.70 -6.17 1.86
C GLN A 3 -3.10 -7.55 2.17
N GLU A 4 -2.77 -7.83 3.43
CA GLU A 4 -2.24 -9.12 3.87
C GLU A 4 -3.21 -10.27 3.54
N ILE A 5 -4.52 -10.05 3.72
CA ILE A 5 -5.56 -11.03 3.36
C ILE A 5 -5.56 -11.27 1.83
N ILE A 6 -5.43 -10.22 1.02
CA ILE A 6 -5.42 -10.33 -0.44
C ILE A 6 -4.15 -11.03 -0.93
N GLU A 7 -3.00 -10.76 -0.32
CA GLU A 7 -1.73 -11.46 -0.61
C GLU A 7 -1.84 -12.95 -0.30
N HIS A 8 -2.35 -13.31 0.89
CA HIS A 8 -2.57 -14.70 1.26
C HIS A 8 -3.54 -15.43 0.31
N ILE A 9 -4.63 -14.77 -0.12
CA ILE A 9 -5.54 -15.33 -1.13
C ILE A 9 -4.82 -15.54 -2.47
N ASN A 10 -3.88 -14.66 -2.83
CA ASN A 10 -3.12 -14.78 -4.08
C ASN A 10 -2.13 -15.94 -4.07
N GLU A 11 -1.54 -16.27 -2.93
CA GLU A 11 -0.67 -17.43 -2.75
C GLU A 11 -1.47 -18.73 -2.84
N GLU A 12 -2.62 -18.77 -2.17
CA GLU A 12 -3.45 -19.97 -2.05
C GLU A 12 -4.42 -20.21 -3.21
N LYS A 13 -4.56 -19.26 -4.15
CA LYS A 13 -5.49 -19.39 -5.30
C LYS A 13 -5.22 -20.58 -6.21
N ALA A 14 -4.01 -21.15 -6.16
CA ALA A 14 -3.63 -22.34 -6.91
C ALA A 14 -4.26 -23.62 -6.32
N HIS A 15 -4.44 -23.64 -5.00
CA HIS A 15 -5.00 -24.79 -4.26
C HIS A 15 -6.50 -24.63 -4.02
N TYR A 16 -6.98 -23.40 -3.87
CA TYR A 16 -8.34 -23.12 -3.44
C TYR A 16 -9.03 -22.06 -4.32
N PRO A 17 -10.34 -22.21 -4.63
CA PRO A 17 -11.07 -21.19 -5.35
C PRO A 17 -11.14 -19.87 -4.56
N VAL A 18 -10.75 -18.76 -5.19
CA VAL A 18 -10.77 -17.39 -4.62
C VAL A 18 -12.10 -17.06 -3.93
N GLN A 19 -13.22 -17.48 -4.53
CA GLN A 19 -14.55 -17.30 -3.97
C GLN A 19 -14.74 -17.95 -2.59
N MET A 20 -14.19 -19.15 -2.40
CA MET A 20 -14.24 -19.86 -1.13
C MET A 20 -13.37 -19.14 -0.10
N THR A 21 -12.14 -18.82 -0.45
CA THR A 21 -11.17 -18.17 0.45
C THR A 21 -11.67 -16.79 0.90
N CYS A 22 -12.23 -15.98 0.00
CA CYS A 22 -12.87 -14.71 0.35
C CYS A 22 -14.01 -14.89 1.35
N ARG A 23 -14.83 -15.95 1.20
CA ARG A 23 -15.95 -16.23 2.11
C ARG A 23 -15.47 -16.64 3.50
N VAL A 24 -14.44 -17.47 3.58
CA VAL A 24 -13.84 -17.93 4.86
C VAL A 24 -13.19 -16.76 5.60
N LEU A 25 -12.43 -15.94 4.89
CA LEU A 25 -11.73 -14.78 5.45
C LEU A 25 -12.63 -13.54 5.63
N LYS A 26 -13.94 -13.67 5.37
CA LYS A 26 -14.93 -12.59 5.44
C LYS A 26 -14.56 -11.35 4.60
N LEU A 27 -13.83 -11.54 3.52
CA LEU A 27 -13.47 -10.49 2.56
C LEU A 27 -14.54 -10.40 1.46
N PRO A 28 -15.08 -9.20 1.16
CA PRO A 28 -15.93 -9.02 -0.01
C PRO A 28 -15.16 -9.33 -1.30
N LYS A 29 -15.73 -10.17 -2.19
CA LYS A 29 -15.10 -10.52 -3.47
C LYS A 29 -14.75 -9.29 -4.32
N SER A 30 -15.62 -8.29 -4.32
CA SER A 30 -15.43 -7.03 -5.05
C SER A 30 -14.13 -6.34 -4.65
N ARG A 31 -13.74 -6.44 -3.37
CA ARG A 31 -12.51 -5.87 -2.85
C ARG A 31 -11.27 -6.58 -3.36
N TYR A 32 -11.29 -7.92 -3.41
CA TYR A 32 -10.20 -8.72 -3.99
C TYR A 32 -9.98 -8.36 -5.46
N TYR A 33 -11.05 -8.34 -6.26
CA TYR A 33 -10.93 -8.02 -7.68
C TYR A 33 -10.58 -6.54 -7.92
N GLN A 34 -11.09 -5.60 -7.11
CA GLN A 34 -10.63 -4.21 -7.17
C GLN A 34 -9.13 -4.13 -6.96
N ALA A 35 -8.61 -4.75 -5.90
CA ALA A 35 -7.17 -4.74 -5.63
C ALA A 35 -6.36 -5.38 -6.77
N ALA A 36 -6.85 -6.47 -7.35
CA ALA A 36 -6.19 -7.12 -8.50
C ALA A 36 -6.22 -6.26 -9.79
N HIS A 37 -7.18 -5.36 -9.94
CA HIS A 37 -7.36 -4.52 -11.12
C HIS A 37 -6.84 -3.09 -10.97
N ILE A 38 -6.45 -2.66 -9.77
CA ILE A 38 -5.85 -1.33 -9.57
C ILE A 38 -4.52 -1.30 -10.33
N LYS A 39 -4.52 -0.54 -11.43
CA LYS A 39 -3.28 -0.12 -12.09
C LYS A 39 -2.89 1.24 -11.50
N PRO A 40 -1.62 1.42 -11.10
CA PRO A 40 -1.14 2.73 -10.69
C PRO A 40 -1.26 3.70 -11.87
N SER A 41 -1.74 4.91 -11.60
CA SER A 41 -1.75 5.98 -12.60
C SER A 41 -0.34 6.50 -12.84
N VAL A 42 -0.13 7.17 -13.98
CA VAL A 42 1.16 7.82 -14.29
C VAL A 42 1.58 8.76 -13.15
N TYR A 43 0.64 9.58 -12.66
CA TYR A 43 0.84 10.49 -11.54
C TYR A 43 1.22 9.78 -10.24
N TYR A 44 0.63 8.60 -9.96
CA TYR A 44 0.98 7.81 -8.78
C TYR A 44 2.44 7.34 -8.84
N LEU A 45 2.87 6.81 -9.99
CA LEU A 45 4.24 6.33 -10.18
C LEU A 45 5.25 7.47 -10.08
N GLU A 46 4.96 8.61 -10.71
CA GLU A 46 5.83 9.79 -10.66
C GLU A 46 5.99 10.31 -9.23
N ASN A 47 4.89 10.42 -8.48
CA ASN A 47 4.94 10.80 -7.07
C ASN A 47 5.69 9.78 -6.22
N GLN A 48 5.56 8.48 -6.51
CA GLN A 48 6.31 7.46 -5.79
C GLN A 48 7.81 7.68 -5.98
N HIS A 49 8.28 7.90 -7.21
CA HIS A 49 9.68 8.18 -7.50
C HIS A 49 10.18 9.47 -6.83
N ILE A 50 9.39 10.55 -6.87
CA ILE A 50 9.72 11.81 -6.18
C ILE A 50 9.82 11.58 -4.67
N THR A 51 8.88 10.84 -4.10
CA THR A 51 8.84 10.54 -2.66
C THR A 51 10.05 9.71 -2.23
N GLU A 52 10.42 8.70 -3.03
CA GLU A 52 11.63 7.89 -2.81
C GLU A 52 12.87 8.79 -2.81
N ARG A 53 12.99 9.69 -3.80
CA ARG A 53 14.10 10.63 -3.87
C ARG A 53 14.16 11.58 -2.67
N ILE A 54 13.02 12.08 -2.22
CA ILE A 54 12.93 12.93 -1.01
C ILE A 54 13.45 12.16 0.21
N ARG A 55 13.05 10.89 0.38
CA ARG A 55 13.50 10.05 1.51
C ARG A 55 15.02 9.83 1.51
N GLU A 56 15.63 9.73 0.33
CA GLU A 56 17.09 9.60 0.20
C GLU A 56 17.84 10.86 0.67
N ILE A 57 17.36 12.05 0.28
CA ILE A 57 18.05 13.32 0.58
C ILE A 57 17.66 13.94 1.93
N HIS A 58 16.50 13.58 2.49
CA HIS A 58 15.99 14.16 3.73
C HIS A 58 16.95 14.03 4.93
N PRO A 59 17.68 12.90 5.11
CA PRO A 59 18.71 12.78 6.15
C PRO A 59 19.86 13.80 6.00
N GLU A 60 20.23 14.20 4.79
CA GLU A 60 21.27 15.23 4.56
C GLU A 60 20.86 16.61 5.10
N SER A 61 19.56 16.85 5.23
CA SER A 61 19.01 18.06 5.82
C SER A 61 18.84 17.99 7.34
N ASP A 62 19.40 16.97 8.00
CA ASP A 62 19.16 16.63 9.42
C ASP A 62 17.69 16.44 9.74
N CYS A 63 16.91 15.94 8.77
CA CYS A 63 15.46 15.79 8.86
C CYS A 63 14.72 17.09 9.24
N ARG A 64 15.29 18.27 8.99
CA ARG A 64 14.72 19.57 9.39
C ARG A 64 13.44 19.91 8.64
N TYR A 65 13.40 19.62 7.34
CA TYR A 65 12.24 19.93 6.49
C TYR A 65 11.05 19.04 6.86
N GLY A 66 10.05 19.61 7.54
CA GLY A 66 8.86 18.88 8.00
C GLY A 66 8.87 18.55 9.49
N ALA A 67 9.92 18.90 10.23
CA ALA A 67 9.95 18.76 11.68
C ALA A 67 8.89 19.69 12.34
N PRO A 68 8.18 19.23 13.39
CA PRO A 68 7.20 20.04 14.10
C PRO A 68 7.88 21.25 14.75
N LYS A 69 7.28 22.44 14.59
CA LYS A 69 7.76 23.65 15.28
C LYS A 69 7.40 23.56 16.76
N ILE A 70 8.40 23.54 17.62
CA ILE A 70 8.20 23.61 19.07
C ILE A 70 7.99 25.08 19.45
N HIS A 71 6.76 25.42 19.84
CA HIS A 71 6.46 26.68 20.50
C HIS A 71 6.50 26.43 22.02
N TYR A 72 7.46 27.03 22.74
CA TYR A 72 7.41 27.07 24.21
C TYR A 72 6.34 28.09 24.63
N LEU A 73 5.47 27.68 25.56
CA LEU A 73 4.52 28.55 26.27
C LEU A 73 5.21 29.25 27.44
#